data_AF-A0A7J7MZP4-F1
#
_entry.id   AF-A0A7J7MZP4-F1
#
_cell.length_a   1.000
_cell.length_b   1.000
_cell.length_c   1.000
_cell.angle_alpha   90.00
_cell.angle_beta   90.00
_cell.angle_gamma   90.00
#
_symmetry.space_group_name_H-M   'P 1'
#
loop_
_entity.id
_entity.type
_entity.pdbx_description
1 polymer ?
#
loop_
_entity_poly.entity_id
_entity_poly.type
_entity_poly.pdbx_seq_one_letter_code
_entity_poly.pdbx_strand_id
1 'polypeptide(L)'
;MDSAVEDGIDILLLSIGVDPASLYEDSIAIDSFGAIEKGIFVSCAAGNASPFNNTISNEAPWILTVGAITIDRTIRATAVFGNGLKFNGETLFHPADFSFTLLPLTYAGAVNSESRLCGEGSLNGKDVKGKESGAV
;
A
#
# COMPACT_ATOMS: atom_id res chain seq x y z
N MET A 1 7.97 14.15 -19.59
CA MET A 1 6.62 14.25 -20.19
C MET A 1 6.71 14.61 -21.66
N ASP A 2 7.57 15.57 -22.00
CA ASP A 2 7.81 16.06 -23.36
C ASP A 2 8.02 14.99 -24.43
N SER A 3 8.87 13.99 -24.20
CA SER A 3 9.07 12.93 -25.20
C SER A 3 7.79 12.15 -25.48
N ALA A 4 6.99 11.87 -24.45
CA ALA A 4 5.72 11.15 -24.62
C ALA A 4 4.70 11.98 -25.41
N VAL A 5 4.75 13.29 -25.23
CA VAL A 5 3.96 14.27 -26.00
C VAL A 5 4.42 14.33 -27.45
N GLU A 6 5.74 14.33 -27.70
CA GLU A 6 6.33 14.28 -29.06
C GLU A 6 6.01 12.98 -29.79
N ASP A 7 5.92 11.87 -29.05
CA ASP A 7 5.50 10.56 -29.55
C ASP A 7 4.01 10.51 -29.94
N GLY A 8 3.23 11.55 -29.63
CA GLY A 8 1.85 11.72 -30.10
C GLY A 8 0.82 10.88 -29.34
N ILE A 9 1.01 10.67 -28.03
CA ILE A 9 0.02 9.99 -27.18
C ILE A 9 -1.24 10.84 -26.94
N ASP A 10 -2.36 10.18 -26.66
CA ASP A 10 -3.62 10.86 -26.31
C ASP A 10 -3.79 11.06 -24.79
N ILE A 11 -3.22 10.18 -23.98
CA ILE A 11 -3.43 10.12 -22.52
C ILE A 11 -2.13 9.83 -21.77
N LEU A 12 -1.88 10.57 -20.69
CA LEU A 12 -0.82 10.36 -19.71
C LEU A 12 -1.42 9.86 -18.38
N LEU A 13 -1.00 8.68 -17.96
CA LEU A 13 -1.38 8.09 -16.67
C LEU A 13 -0.13 8.01 -15.78
N LEU A 14 -0.12 8.77 -14.69
CA LEU A 14 1.01 8.91 -13.79
C LEU A 14 0.67 8.42 -12.38
N SER A 15 1.26 7.30 -11.97
CA SER A 15 1.17 6.80 -10.59
C SER A 15 2.36 7.29 -9.75
N ILE A 16 2.65 8.58 -9.83
CA ILE A 16 3.72 9.26 -9.10
C ILE A 16 3.21 10.59 -8.56
N GLY A 17 3.88 11.10 -7.55
CA GLY A 17 3.61 12.40 -6.96
C GLY A 17 4.83 12.86 -6.17
N VAL A 18 4.95 14.18 -6.03
CA VAL A 18 5.92 14.82 -5.14
C VAL A 18 5.19 15.43 -3.94
N ASP A 19 5.95 15.83 -2.93
CA ASP A 19 5.38 16.58 -1.81
C ASP A 19 4.71 17.86 -2.34
N PRO A 20 3.56 18.28 -1.77
CA PRO A 20 2.83 19.44 -2.26
C PRO A 20 3.71 20.70 -2.23
N ALA A 21 3.83 21.36 -3.38
CA ALA A 21 4.57 22.59 -3.57
C ALA A 21 3.72 23.63 -4.30
N SER A 22 4.21 24.86 -4.41
CA SER A 22 3.55 25.84 -5.28
C SER A 22 3.54 25.33 -6.72
N LEU A 23 2.48 25.61 -7.50
CA LEU A 23 2.32 25.07 -8.87
C LEU A 23 3.48 25.39 -9.83
N TYR A 24 4.22 26.48 -9.59
CA TYR A 24 5.39 26.89 -10.38
C TYR A 24 6.71 26.27 -9.90
N GLU A 25 6.68 25.48 -8.83
CA GLU A 25 7.81 24.68 -8.31
C GLU A 25 7.55 23.18 -8.47
N ASP A 26 6.31 22.79 -8.74
CA ASP A 26 5.90 21.41 -9.02
C ASP A 26 6.14 21.07 -10.49
N SER A 27 7.15 20.22 -10.75
CA SER A 27 7.50 19.78 -12.10
C SER A 27 6.37 18.99 -12.78
N ILE A 28 5.57 18.24 -12.01
CA ILE A 28 4.42 17.51 -12.56
C ILE A 28 3.35 18.52 -12.99
N ALA A 29 3.10 19.56 -12.20
CA ALA A 29 2.17 20.63 -12.56
C ALA A 29 2.61 21.37 -13.83
N ILE A 30 3.89 21.77 -13.92
CA ILE A 30 4.44 22.47 -15.07
C ILE A 30 4.37 21.62 -16.34
N ASP A 31 4.90 20.39 -16.29
CA ASP A 31 4.96 19.53 -17.47
C ASP A 31 3.55 19.11 -17.93
N SER A 32 2.64 18.85 -16.99
CA SER A 32 1.26 18.47 -17.31
C SER A 32 0.48 19.62 -17.94
N PHE A 33 0.78 20.86 -17.58
CA PHE A 33 0.20 22.03 -18.24
C PHE A 33 0.56 22.04 -19.73
N GLY A 34 1.83 21.86 -20.06
CA GLY A 34 2.30 21.78 -21.45
C GLY A 34 1.71 20.59 -22.23
N ALA A 35 1.45 19.46 -21.56
CA ALA A 35 0.76 18.32 -22.17
C ALA A 35 -0.71 18.64 -22.50
N ILE A 36 -1.42 19.27 -21.56
CA ILE A 36 -2.83 19.68 -21.72
C ILE A 36 -2.98 20.73 -22.82
N GLU A 37 -2.05 21.67 -22.96
CA GLU A 37 -2.04 22.64 -24.07
C GLU A 37 -1.96 21.99 -25.45
N LYS A 38 -1.36 20.80 -25.53
CA LYS A 38 -1.27 20.00 -26.76
C LYS A 38 -2.44 19.01 -26.91
N GLY A 39 -3.46 19.11 -26.06
CA GLY A 39 -4.67 18.29 -26.11
C GLY A 39 -4.53 16.91 -25.47
N ILE A 40 -3.46 16.67 -24.71
CA ILE A 40 -3.21 15.38 -24.06
C ILE A 40 -3.84 15.37 -22.67
N PHE A 41 -4.67 14.38 -22.39
CA PHE A 41 -5.30 14.24 -21.08
C PHE A 41 -4.32 13.70 -20.03
N VAL A 42 -4.29 14.29 -18.84
CA VAL A 42 -3.37 13.89 -17.76
C VAL A 42 -4.16 13.42 -16.53
N SER A 43 -3.84 12.23 -16.03
CA SER A 43 -4.35 11.71 -14.76
C SER A 43 -3.21 11.28 -13.84
N CYS A 44 -3.31 11.68 -12.57
CA CYS A 44 -2.31 11.37 -11.55
C CYS A 44 -2.95 10.80 -10.28
N ALA A 45 -2.19 10.01 -9.51
CA ALA A 45 -2.61 9.54 -8.19
C ALA A 45 -2.60 10.67 -7.14
N ALA A 46 -3.55 10.66 -6.20
CA ALA A 46 -3.63 11.64 -5.11
C ALA A 46 -2.56 11.47 -4.01
N GLY A 47 -1.83 10.34 -4.00
CA GLY A 47 -0.87 9.99 -2.95
C GLY A 47 -1.45 9.07 -1.87
N ASN A 48 -0.56 8.58 -0.98
CA ASN A 48 -0.87 7.55 0.03
C ASN A 48 -0.64 8.03 1.48
N ALA A 49 -0.58 9.35 1.70
CA ALA A 49 -0.23 9.95 2.99
C ALA A 49 -1.44 10.16 3.94
N SER A 50 -2.55 9.48 3.67
CA SER A 50 -3.70 9.36 4.58
C SER A 50 -3.24 8.84 5.97
N PRO A 51 -3.81 9.30 7.11
CA PRO A 51 -5.10 9.98 7.28
C PRO A 51 -5.03 11.48 7.58
N PHE A 52 -3.85 12.11 7.45
CA PHE A 52 -3.72 13.53 7.77
C PHE A 52 -4.42 14.41 6.73
N ASN A 53 -5.00 15.53 7.18
CA ASN A 53 -5.58 16.52 6.28
C ASN A 53 -4.48 17.17 5.43
N ASN A 54 -4.85 17.64 4.22
CA ASN A 54 -3.97 18.37 3.30
C ASN A 54 -2.73 17.55 2.88
N THR A 55 -2.96 16.29 2.49
CA THR A 55 -1.91 15.33 2.08
C THR A 55 -2.02 14.91 0.62
N ILE A 56 -2.85 15.60 -0.17
CA ILE A 56 -3.03 15.32 -1.59
C ILE A 56 -1.81 15.83 -2.37
N SER A 57 -1.30 15.01 -3.29
CA SER A 57 -0.32 15.43 -4.31
C SER A 57 -1.02 15.66 -5.65
N ASN A 58 -0.33 16.31 -6.59
CA ASN A 58 -0.83 16.58 -7.95
C ASN A 58 -2.11 17.43 -7.93
N GLU A 59 -2.09 18.55 -7.22
CA GLU A 59 -3.26 19.40 -6.97
C GLU A 59 -3.60 20.37 -8.12
N ALA A 60 -2.83 20.33 -9.21
CA ALA A 60 -2.99 21.25 -10.32
C ALA A 60 -4.39 21.10 -10.97
N PRO A 61 -5.13 22.19 -11.21
CA PRO A 61 -6.52 22.12 -11.67
C PRO A 61 -6.75 21.41 -13.02
N TRP A 62 -5.70 21.29 -13.83
CA TRP A 62 -5.73 20.63 -15.14
C TRP A 62 -5.38 19.13 -15.09
N ILE A 63 -5.06 18.60 -13.91
CA ILE A 63 -4.79 17.17 -13.70
C ILE A 63 -6.05 16.50 -13.15
N LEU A 64 -6.42 15.33 -13.70
CA LEU A 64 -7.37 14.45 -13.03
C LEU A 64 -6.68 13.70 -11.88
N THR A 65 -6.87 14.19 -10.66
CA THR A 65 -6.29 13.62 -9.44
C THR A 65 -7.20 12.52 -8.87
N VAL A 66 -6.68 11.30 -8.79
CA VAL A 66 -7.46 10.09 -8.49
C VAL A 66 -7.14 9.56 -7.09
N GLY A 67 -8.17 9.48 -6.26
CA GLY A 67 -8.11 8.83 -4.95
C GLY A 67 -8.28 7.31 -5.04
N ALA A 68 -7.80 6.60 -4.01
CA ALA A 68 -7.96 5.15 -3.90
C ALA A 68 -9.24 4.81 -3.11
N ILE A 69 -9.95 3.77 -3.56
CA ILE A 69 -11.10 3.19 -2.85
C ILE A 69 -10.93 1.67 -2.75
N THR A 70 -11.59 1.07 -1.77
CA THR A 70 -11.74 -0.38 -1.69
C THR A 70 -12.86 -0.86 -2.61
N ILE A 71 -12.79 -2.12 -3.01
CA ILE A 71 -13.86 -2.83 -3.72
C ILE A 71 -14.47 -3.91 -2.80
N ASP A 72 -15.54 -4.56 -3.25
CA ASP A 72 -16.25 -5.61 -2.52
C ASP A 72 -15.45 -6.93 -2.37
N ARG A 73 -14.40 -7.10 -3.17
CA ARG A 73 -13.51 -8.26 -3.13
C ARG A 73 -12.46 -8.13 -2.03
N THR A 74 -12.35 -9.17 -1.20
CA THR A 74 -11.23 -9.37 -0.26
C THR A 74 -10.49 -10.67 -0.59
N ILE A 75 -9.19 -10.72 -0.27
CA ILE A 75 -8.36 -11.91 -0.46
C ILE A 75 -8.20 -12.56 0.91
N ARG A 76 -9.16 -13.43 1.23
CA ARG A 76 -9.37 -13.99 2.56
C ARG A 76 -8.48 -15.21 2.83
N ALA A 77 -7.84 -15.22 4.00
CA ALA A 77 -7.28 -16.42 4.62
C ALA A 77 -7.98 -16.70 5.96
N THR A 78 -8.31 -17.96 6.23
CA THR A 78 -9.00 -18.34 7.47
C THR A 78 -8.03 -19.04 8.41
N ALA A 79 -7.75 -18.41 9.56
CA ALA A 79 -6.99 -19.01 10.63
C ALA A 79 -7.88 -19.95 11.45
N VAL A 80 -7.45 -21.20 11.62
CA VAL A 80 -8.16 -22.23 12.39
C VAL A 80 -7.33 -22.59 13.60
N PHE A 81 -7.90 -22.41 14.79
CA PHE A 81 -7.21 -22.63 16.06
C PHE A 81 -7.45 -24.06 16.56
N GLY A 82 -6.57 -24.55 17.43
CA GLY A 82 -6.69 -25.90 18.01
C GLY A 82 -7.96 -26.13 18.84
N ASN A 83 -8.62 -25.06 19.29
CA ASN A 83 -9.93 -25.12 19.96
C ASN A 83 -11.13 -25.08 18.99
N GLY A 84 -10.88 -25.12 17.67
CA GLY A 84 -11.91 -25.09 16.63
C GLY A 84 -12.41 -23.68 16.26
N LEU A 85 -11.95 -22.62 16.93
CA LEU A 85 -12.28 -21.24 16.54
C LEU A 85 -11.70 -20.91 15.16
N LYS A 86 -12.45 -20.12 14.40
CA LYS A 86 -12.08 -19.69 13.05
C LYS A 86 -12.15 -18.18 12.95
N PHE A 87 -11.08 -17.58 12.43
CA PHE A 87 -10.99 -16.14 12.20
C PHE A 87 -10.64 -15.87 10.75
N ASN A 88 -11.34 -14.93 10.14
CA ASN A 88 -11.08 -14.50 8.78
C ASN A 88 -10.09 -13.34 8.83
N GLY A 89 -8.92 -13.54 8.24
CA GLY A 89 -7.96 -12.50 7.95
C GLY A 89 -7.81 -12.32 6.44
N GLU A 90 -6.83 -11.51 6.07
CA GLU A 90 -6.51 -11.19 4.67
C GLU A 90 -5.01 -11.37 4.44
N THR A 91 -4.65 -11.95 3.31
CA THR A 91 -3.24 -12.11 2.89
C THR A 91 -3.21 -12.34 1.39
N LEU A 92 -2.10 -12.02 0.74
CA LEU A 92 -1.84 -12.42 -0.65
C LEU A 92 -1.13 -13.78 -0.74
N PHE A 93 -0.60 -14.27 0.38
CA PHE A 93 0.20 -15.49 0.41
C PHE A 93 -0.68 -16.75 0.36
N HIS A 94 -0.68 -17.42 -0.80
CA HIS A 94 -1.42 -18.67 -1.04
C HIS A 94 -0.51 -19.72 -1.68
N PRO A 95 0.31 -20.42 -0.88
CA PRO A 95 1.15 -21.49 -1.41
C PRO A 95 0.27 -22.66 -1.89
N ALA A 96 0.63 -23.25 -3.03
CA ALA A 96 -0.10 -24.39 -3.60
C ALA A 96 0.04 -25.66 -2.73
N ASP A 97 1.13 -25.75 -1.97
CA ASP A 97 1.52 -26.85 -1.08
C ASP A 97 1.24 -26.54 0.39
N PHE A 98 0.21 -25.72 0.67
CA PHE A 98 -0.15 -25.37 2.05
C PHE A 98 -0.48 -26.61 2.90
N SER A 99 0.22 -26.75 4.03
CA SER A 99 -0.05 -27.79 5.02
C SER A 99 -1.06 -27.31 6.05
N PHE A 100 -2.18 -28.05 6.20
CA PHE A 100 -3.18 -27.79 7.24
C PHE A 100 -2.76 -28.32 8.63
N THR A 101 -1.47 -28.55 8.84
CA THR A 101 -0.95 -29.03 10.13
C THR A 101 -1.03 -27.90 11.15
N LEU A 102 -1.69 -28.15 12.29
CA LEU A 102 -1.73 -27.18 13.38
C LEU A 102 -0.34 -27.01 13.97
N LEU A 103 0.14 -25.77 13.95
CA LEU A 103 1.39 -25.38 14.58
C LEU A 103 1.12 -24.84 16.00
N PRO A 104 2.07 -25.01 16.94
CA PRO A 104 1.96 -24.37 18.25
C PRO A 104 1.88 -22.85 18.10
N LEU A 105 0.90 -22.23 18.76
CA LEU A 105 0.72 -20.79 18.78
C LEU A 105 1.47 -20.17 19.97
N THR A 106 2.23 -19.11 19.74
CA THR A 106 2.90 -18.33 20.80
C THR A 106 2.50 -16.85 20.72
N TYR A 107 2.30 -16.24 21.88
CA TYR A 107 2.06 -14.79 21.98
C TYR A 107 3.37 -14.09 22.34
N ALA A 108 3.96 -13.39 21.38
CA ALA A 108 5.25 -12.72 21.55
C ALA A 108 5.22 -11.65 22.65
N GLY A 109 4.09 -10.99 22.87
CA GLY A 109 3.93 -9.99 23.93
C GLY A 109 4.02 -10.55 25.35
N ALA A 110 3.96 -11.87 25.54
CA ALA A 110 4.25 -12.50 26.84
C ALA A 110 5.73 -12.43 27.22
N VAL A 111 6.62 -12.17 26.25
CA VAL A 111 8.06 -12.04 26.47
C VAL A 111 8.40 -10.65 27.00
N ASN A 112 7.99 -9.61 26.29
CA ASN A 112 8.10 -8.20 26.70
C ASN A 112 7.23 -7.32 25.79
N SER A 113 7.09 -6.04 26.13
CA SER A 113 6.31 -5.06 25.38
C SER A 113 6.82 -4.84 23.95
N GLU A 114 8.13 -4.91 23.73
CA GLU A 114 8.75 -4.70 22.41
C GLU A 114 8.45 -5.86 21.44
N SER A 115 8.43 -7.09 21.96
CA SER A 115 8.16 -8.32 21.19
C SER A 115 6.71 -8.39 20.71
N ARG A 116 5.79 -7.66 21.33
CA ARG A 116 4.36 -7.65 20.93
C ARG A 116 4.19 -7.27 19.45
N LEU A 117 5.01 -6.36 18.95
CA LEU A 117 4.93 -5.88 17.56
C LEU A 117 5.73 -6.73 16.57
N CYS A 118 6.41 -7.79 17.03
CA CYS A 118 7.31 -8.60 16.21
C CYS A 118 8.34 -7.75 15.43
N GLY A 119 8.79 -6.64 16.04
CA GLY A 119 9.75 -5.74 15.43
C GLY A 119 11.11 -6.39 15.22
N GLU A 120 11.95 -5.78 14.39
CA GLU A 120 13.27 -6.31 14.07
C GLU A 120 14.10 -6.58 15.33
N GLY A 121 14.66 -7.77 15.44
CA GLY A 121 15.49 -8.21 16.57
C GLY A 121 14.74 -8.49 17.88
N SER A 122 13.45 -8.15 18.01
CA SER A 122 12.68 -8.33 19.25
C SER A 122 12.53 -9.79 19.69
N LEU A 123 12.58 -10.72 18.74
CA LEU A 123 12.47 -12.17 18.96
C LEU A 123 13.81 -12.91 18.94
N ASN A 124 14.94 -12.20 18.93
CA ASN A 124 16.27 -12.82 18.92
C ASN A 124 16.50 -13.69 20.16
N GLY A 125 17.02 -14.90 19.94
CA GLY A 125 17.25 -15.88 21.00
C GLY A 125 15.96 -16.49 21.58
N LYS A 126 14.81 -16.31 20.92
CA LYS A 126 13.52 -16.93 21.29
C LYS A 126 13.22 -18.12 20.39
N ASP A 127 12.64 -19.17 20.98
CA ASP A 127 12.22 -20.37 20.26
C ASP A 127 10.86 -20.16 19.56
N VAL A 128 10.90 -19.53 18.39
CA VAL A 128 9.74 -19.24 17.53
C VAL A 128 9.73 -20.07 16.24
N LYS A 129 10.78 -20.88 15.99
CA LYS A 129 10.89 -21.67 14.77
C LYS A 129 9.88 -22.84 14.79
N GLY A 130 9.11 -22.98 13.71
CA GLY A 130 8.06 -24.01 13.62
C GLY A 130 6.84 -23.72 14.50
N LYS A 131 6.69 -22.48 14.98
CA LYS A 131 5.54 -21.98 15.72
C LYS A 131 4.93 -20.82 14.97
N GLU A 132 3.62 -20.64 15.12
CA GLU A 132 2.97 -19.42 14.65
C GLU A 132 3.05 -18.37 15.76
N SER A 133 3.59 -17.19 15.43
CA SER A 133 3.65 -16.04 16.35
C SER A 133 2.55 -15.06 16.00
N GLY A 134 1.68 -14.75 16.96
CA GLY A 134 0.62 -13.76 16.81
C GLY A 134 0.94 -12.47 17.56
N ALA A 135 0.75 -11.33 16.89
CA ALA A 135 0.56 -10.02 17.55
C ALA A 135 -0.94 -9.81 17.76
N VAL A 136 -1.34 -9.32 18.94
CA VAL A 136 -2.71 -8.87 19.25
C VAL A 136 -2.73 -7.37 19.36
#